data_AF-A0A1D2TUT2-F1
#
_entry.id   AF-A0A1D2TUT2-F1
#
_cell.length_a   1.000
_cell.length_b   1.000
_cell.length_c   1.000
_cell.angle_alpha   90.00
_cell.angle_beta   90.00
_cell.angle_gamma   90.00
#
_symmetry.space_group_name_H-M   'P 1'
#
loop_
_entity.id
_entity.type
_entity.pdbx_description
1 polymer ?
#
loop_
_entity_poly.entity_id
_entity_poly.type
_entity_poly.pdbx_seq_one_letter_code
_entity_poly.pdbx_strand_id
1 'polypeptide(L)'
;MGKAQRAAHTLTATTRGARGAGHSVYVVLLRDRRRADPWGLYVGQTSRDPDLRFDQHKAGYKASGAARRFGVRLLPVLTEHLNPMRAWEALDLEAALAEAFVAAGAPWVEGGH
;
A
#
# COMPACT_ATOMS: atom_id res chain seq x y z
N MET A 1 -4.65 1.30 18.33
CA MET A 1 -4.45 1.00 16.90
C MET A 1 -5.75 1.11 16.12
N GLY A 2 -5.75 1.69 14.92
CA GLY A 2 -6.90 1.70 14.01
C GLY A 2 -7.18 0.31 13.41
N LYS A 3 -8.39 0.09 12.87
CA LYS A 3 -8.80 -1.20 12.26
C LYS A 3 -7.84 -1.66 11.15
N ALA A 4 -7.48 -0.75 10.23
CA ALA A 4 -6.54 -1.03 9.15
C ALA A 4 -5.14 -1.41 9.66
N GLN A 5 -4.64 -0.73 10.69
CA GLN A 5 -3.34 -1.08 11.27
C GLN A 5 -3.37 -2.48 11.88
N ARG A 6 -4.41 -2.85 12.63
CA ARG A 6 -4.52 -4.23 13.14
C ARG A 6 -4.54 -5.26 12.00
N ALA A 7 -5.27 -4.98 10.93
CA ALA A 7 -5.35 -5.88 9.77
C ALA A 7 -3.99 -6.03 9.06
N ALA A 8 -3.23 -4.95 8.87
CA ALA A 8 -1.90 -5.06 8.27
C ALA A 8 -0.91 -5.84 9.15
N HIS A 9 -1.02 -5.73 10.48
CA HIS A 9 -0.16 -6.43 11.43
C HIS A 9 -0.49 -7.92 11.59
N THR A 10 -1.57 -8.45 10.98
CA THR A 10 -1.77 -9.91 10.89
C THR A 10 -0.91 -10.55 9.80
N LEU A 11 -0.36 -9.75 8.88
CA LEU A 11 0.51 -10.21 7.81
C LEU A 11 1.98 -10.14 8.24
N THR A 12 2.80 -11.03 7.71
CA THR A 12 4.25 -11.08 7.96
C THR A 12 4.97 -11.39 6.66
N ALA A 13 6.09 -10.70 6.42
CA ALA A 13 7.00 -11.02 5.32
C ALA A 13 8.05 -12.03 5.79
N THR A 14 8.09 -13.18 5.14
CA THR A 14 9.00 -14.29 5.43
C THR A 14 10.39 -14.07 4.82
N THR A 15 10.51 -13.28 3.76
CA THR A 15 11.79 -12.97 3.10
C THR A 15 12.35 -11.61 3.49
N ARG A 16 11.80 -10.99 4.55
CA ARG A 16 12.28 -9.69 5.02
C ARG A 16 13.77 -9.73 5.35
N GLY A 17 14.55 -8.83 4.75
CA GLY A 17 16.01 -8.76 4.96
C GLY A 17 16.81 -9.92 4.35
N ALA A 18 16.18 -10.83 3.61
CA ALA A 18 16.88 -11.89 2.90
C ALA A 18 17.75 -11.33 1.76
N ARG A 19 18.74 -12.12 1.30
CA ARG A 19 19.50 -11.76 0.10
C ARG A 19 18.56 -11.58 -1.10
N GLY A 20 18.64 -10.42 -1.74
CA GLY A 20 17.76 -10.02 -2.84
C GLY A 20 16.43 -9.39 -2.42
N ALA A 21 16.23 -9.09 -1.12
CA ALA A 21 15.08 -8.34 -0.64
C ALA A 21 15.25 -6.85 -0.97
N GLY A 22 14.62 -6.41 -2.05
CA GLY A 22 14.67 -5.03 -2.55
C GLY A 22 13.30 -4.47 -2.93
N HIS A 23 12.22 -5.22 -2.71
CA HIS A 23 10.86 -4.75 -2.96
C HIS A 23 10.17 -4.37 -1.65
N SER A 24 9.29 -3.39 -1.74
CA SER A 24 8.48 -2.89 -0.64
C SER A 24 7.02 -2.79 -1.05
N VAL A 25 6.11 -3.14 -0.15
CA VAL A 25 4.70 -2.78 -0.24
C VAL A 25 4.46 -1.44 0.46
N TYR A 26 3.53 -0.64 -0.04
CA TYR A 26 3.20 0.66 0.52
C TYR A 26 1.70 0.93 0.44
N VAL A 27 1.24 1.76 1.36
CA VAL A 27 -0.15 2.20 1.42
C VAL A 27 -0.22 3.72 1.36
N VAL A 28 -1.07 4.23 0.48
CA VAL A 28 -1.37 5.66 0.34
C VAL A 28 -2.78 5.92 0.86
N LEU A 29 -2.93 6.95 1.71
CA LEU A 29 -4.22 7.48 2.09
C LEU A 29 -4.85 8.21 0.90
N LEU A 30 -6.04 7.79 0.50
CA LEU A 30 -6.81 8.43 -0.57
C LEU A 30 -7.90 9.34 0.00
N ARG A 31 -8.21 10.42 -0.72
CA ARG A 31 -9.36 11.28 -0.42
C ARG A 31 -10.12 11.70 -1.69
N ASP A 32 -11.40 11.33 -1.79
CA ASP A 32 -12.32 11.81 -2.83
C ASP A 32 -13.60 12.37 -2.20
N ARG A 33 -13.73 13.72 -2.20
CA ARG A 33 -14.88 14.42 -1.57
C ARG A 33 -16.23 14.17 -2.26
N ARG A 34 -16.23 13.48 -3.41
CA ARG A 34 -17.45 13.15 -4.16
C ARG A 34 -18.06 11.82 -3.68
N ARG A 35 -17.32 11.02 -2.90
CA ARG A 35 -17.81 9.79 -2.29
C ARG A 35 -18.54 10.09 -0.97
N ALA A 36 -19.50 9.24 -0.61
CA ALA A 36 -20.21 9.33 0.67
C ALA A 36 -19.26 9.17 1.86
N ASP A 37 -18.35 8.19 1.80
CA ASP A 37 -17.15 8.17 2.64
C ASP A 37 -15.95 8.65 1.80
N PRO A 38 -15.36 9.81 2.15
CA PRO A 38 -14.33 10.40 1.33
C PRO A 38 -12.97 9.71 1.45
N TRP A 39 -12.75 8.82 2.42
CA TRP A 39 -11.44 8.23 2.70
C TRP A 39 -11.31 6.81 2.13
N GLY A 40 -10.11 6.50 1.64
CA GLY A 40 -9.77 5.17 1.13
C GLY A 40 -8.29 4.87 1.24
N LEU A 41 -7.90 3.69 0.80
CA LEU A 41 -6.51 3.22 0.78
C LEU A 41 -6.13 2.77 -0.63
N TYR A 42 -4.94 3.14 -1.08
CA TYR A 42 -4.32 2.54 -2.25
C TYR A 42 -3.15 1.67 -1.79
N VAL A 43 -3.14 0.41 -2.22
CA VAL A 43 -2.06 -0.54 -1.95
C VAL A 43 -1.22 -0.68 -3.21
N GLY A 44 0.09 -0.70 -3.04
CA GLY A 44 1.04 -0.83 -4.15
C GLY A 44 2.31 -1.54 -3.72
N GLN A 45 3.08 -2.02 -4.68
CA GLN A 45 4.47 -2.44 -4.48
C GLN A 45 5.46 -1.67 -5.34
N THR A 46 6.73 -1.70 -4.94
CA THR A 46 7.81 -1.13 -5.74
C THR A 46 9.18 -1.76 -5.42
N SER A 47 10.09 -1.78 -6.39
CA SER A 47 11.52 -2.03 -6.19
C SER A 47 12.32 -0.75 -5.84
N ARG A 48 11.63 0.38 -5.70
CA ARG A 48 12.20 1.69 -5.35
C ARG A 48 11.81 2.04 -3.92
N ASP A 49 12.34 3.16 -3.46
CA ASP A 49 11.84 3.80 -2.26
C ASP A 49 10.34 4.17 -2.41
N PRO A 50 9.46 3.84 -1.45
CA PRO A 50 8.04 4.16 -1.50
C PRO A 50 7.73 5.66 -1.63
N ASP A 51 8.50 6.55 -1.01
CA ASP A 51 8.31 8.00 -1.12
C ASP A 51 8.58 8.44 -2.55
N LEU A 52 9.70 8.01 -3.14
CA LEU A 52 9.99 8.28 -4.56
C LEU A 52 8.91 7.71 -5.49
N ARG A 53 8.38 6.52 -5.19
CA ARG A 53 7.31 5.91 -5.98
C ARG A 53 6.01 6.69 -5.89
N PHE A 54 5.71 7.24 -4.71
CA PHE A 54 4.55 8.10 -4.51
C PHE A 54 4.70 9.43 -5.26
N ASP A 55 5.87 10.06 -5.23
CA ASP A 55 6.17 11.26 -6.02
C ASP A 55 5.99 11.01 -7.52
N GLN A 56 6.44 9.85 -8.03
CA GLN A 56 6.19 9.43 -9.40
C GLN A 56 4.70 9.34 -9.73
N HIS A 57 3.88 8.78 -8.83
CA HIS A 57 2.42 8.78 -9.00
C HIS A 57 1.88 10.20 -9.10
N LYS A 58 2.31 11.11 -8.22
CA LYS A 58 1.86 12.51 -8.21
C LYS A 58 2.29 13.27 -9.47
N ALA A 59 3.47 12.98 -10.01
CA ALA A 59 3.97 13.53 -11.26
C ALA A 59 3.32 12.90 -12.52
N GLY A 60 2.53 11.83 -12.38
CA GLY A 60 1.92 11.12 -13.50
C GLY A 60 2.83 10.13 -14.20
N TYR A 61 4.02 9.84 -13.66
CA TYR A 61 4.93 8.85 -14.20
C TYR A 61 4.56 7.44 -13.74
N LYS A 62 4.22 6.55 -14.69
CA LYS A 62 3.76 5.17 -14.42
C LYS A 62 2.72 5.13 -13.28
N ALA A 63 1.80 6.09 -13.32
CA ALA A 63 0.95 6.40 -12.20
C ALA A 63 -0.35 5.60 -12.21
N SER A 64 -0.79 5.14 -11.03
CA SER A 64 -2.17 4.73 -10.83
C SER A 64 -3.06 5.97 -10.84
N GLY A 65 -4.19 5.90 -11.53
CA GLY A 65 -5.17 6.97 -11.58
C GLY A 65 -5.65 7.38 -10.18
N ALA A 66 -5.84 6.40 -9.28
CA ALA A 66 -6.26 6.63 -7.91
C ALA A 66 -5.18 7.33 -7.09
N ALA A 67 -3.95 6.78 -7.07
CA ALA A 67 -2.81 7.35 -6.33
C ALA A 67 -2.47 8.76 -6.82
N ARG A 68 -2.50 9.01 -8.13
CA ARG A 68 -2.26 10.33 -8.72
C ARG A 68 -3.31 11.35 -8.28
N ARG A 69 -4.59 11.03 -8.50
CA ARG A 69 -5.70 12.00 -8.34
C ARG A 69 -6.10 12.20 -6.89
N PHE A 70 -6.12 11.13 -6.09
CA PHE A 70 -6.70 11.13 -4.75
C PHE A 70 -5.68 10.87 -3.64
N GLY A 71 -4.44 10.48 -3.98
CA GLY A 71 -3.39 10.24 -3.00
C GLY A 71 -3.02 11.49 -2.23
N VAL A 72 -3.11 11.39 -0.90
CA VAL A 72 -2.83 12.45 0.09
C VAL A 72 -1.43 12.29 0.67
N ARG A 73 -1.11 11.10 1.21
CA ARG A 73 0.19 10.78 1.82
C ARG A 73 0.39 9.28 1.96
N LEU A 74 1.63 8.85 2.15
CA LEU A 74 1.94 7.49 2.57
C LEU A 74 1.53 7.22 4.02
N LEU A 75 1.30 5.95 4.34
CA LEU A 75 1.03 5.44 5.69
C LEU A 75 2.05 4.35 6.07
N PRO A 76 3.32 4.71 6.36
CA PRO A 76 4.38 3.73 6.65
C PRO A 76 4.05 2.78 7.81
N VAL A 77 3.30 3.26 8.79
CA VAL A 77 2.81 2.47 9.94
C VAL A 77 2.00 1.22 9.55
N LEU A 78 1.53 1.13 8.31
CA LEU A 78 0.80 -0.05 7.81
C LEU A 78 1.71 -1.07 7.11
N THR A 79 2.93 -0.74 6.72
CA THR A 79 3.74 -1.62 5.86
C THR A 79 5.21 -1.73 6.22
N GLU A 80 5.75 -0.83 7.04
CA GLU A 80 7.19 -0.81 7.38
C GLU A 80 7.67 -2.11 8.03
N HIS A 81 6.82 -2.80 8.80
CA HIS A 81 7.14 -4.09 9.42
C HIS A 81 7.27 -5.24 8.41
N LEU A 82 6.76 -5.07 7.20
CA LEU A 82 6.87 -6.05 6.12
C LEU A 82 8.15 -5.82 5.29
N ASN A 83 8.63 -4.58 5.19
CA ASN A 83 9.63 -4.18 4.20
C ASN A 83 11.09 -4.25 4.68
N PRO A 84 12.07 -4.44 3.76
CA PRO A 84 11.92 -4.87 2.37
C PRO A 84 11.91 -6.41 2.25
N MET A 85 11.32 -6.94 1.18
CA MET A 85 11.16 -8.37 0.88
C MET A 85 11.53 -8.70 -0.57
N ARG A 86 11.48 -9.97 -0.96
CA ARG A 86 11.67 -10.40 -2.35
C ARG A 86 10.48 -9.99 -3.24
N ALA A 87 10.75 -9.81 -4.53
CA ALA A 87 9.75 -9.31 -5.49
C ALA A 87 8.47 -10.15 -5.55
N TRP A 88 8.60 -11.49 -5.54
CA TRP A 88 7.44 -12.39 -5.60
C TRP A 88 6.56 -12.27 -4.35
N GLU A 89 7.17 -12.19 -3.16
CA GLU A 89 6.43 -12.04 -1.91
C GLU A 89 5.76 -10.67 -1.80
N ALA A 90 6.37 -9.63 -2.39
CA ALA A 90 5.75 -8.31 -2.46
C ALA A 90 4.44 -8.31 -3.27
N LEU A 91 4.33 -9.12 -4.33
CA LEU A 91 3.08 -9.28 -5.08
C LEU A 91 2.01 -9.96 -4.22
N ASP A 92 2.38 -11.06 -3.54
CA ASP A 92 1.47 -11.79 -2.66
C ASP A 92 0.97 -10.90 -1.50
N LEU A 93 1.88 -10.15 -0.88
CA LEU A 93 1.53 -9.25 0.23
C LEU A 93 0.78 -7.99 -0.21
N GLU A 94 0.96 -7.51 -1.44
CA GLU A 94 0.16 -6.42 -1.99
C GLU A 94 -1.32 -6.82 -2.10
N ALA A 95 -1.59 -7.99 -2.66
CA ALA A 95 -2.94 -8.55 -2.76
C ALA A 95 -3.53 -8.82 -1.36
N ALA A 96 -2.78 -9.49 -0.48
CA ALA A 96 -3.23 -9.81 0.87
C ALA A 96 -3.55 -8.55 1.71
N LEU A 97 -2.77 -7.48 1.57
CA LEU A 97 -3.06 -6.20 2.24
C LEU A 97 -4.37 -5.58 1.76
N ALA A 98 -4.62 -5.59 0.45
CA ALA A 98 -5.86 -5.06 -0.11
C ALA A 98 -7.08 -5.82 0.43
N GLU A 99 -7.03 -7.16 0.42
CA GLU A 99 -8.07 -8.01 0.98
C GLU A 99 -8.27 -7.78 2.49
N ALA A 100 -7.18 -7.69 3.25
CA ALA A 100 -7.23 -7.45 4.69
C ALA A 100 -7.88 -6.10 5.04
N PHE A 101 -7.63 -5.05 4.25
CA PHE A 101 -8.28 -3.76 4.46
C PHE A 101 -9.76 -3.78 4.12
N VAL A 102 -10.17 -4.46 3.05
CA VAL A 102 -11.59 -4.68 2.72
C VAL A 102 -12.28 -5.43 3.85
N ALA A 103 -11.69 -6.54 4.32
CA ALA A 103 -12.23 -7.33 5.44
C ALA A 103 -12.31 -6.54 6.75
N ALA A 104 -11.39 -5.60 6.98
CA ALA A 104 -11.39 -4.69 8.12
C ALA A 104 -12.43 -3.55 8.01
N GLY A 105 -13.15 -3.46 6.88
CA GLY A 105 -14.18 -2.47 6.61
C GLY A 105 -13.65 -1.13 6.10
N ALA A 106 -12.53 -1.14 5.36
CA ALA A 106 -12.09 0.06 4.65
C ALA A 106 -13.16 0.48 3.62
N PRO A 107 -13.62 1.75 3.62
CA PRO A 107 -14.72 2.19 2.75
C PRO A 107 -14.39 2.11 1.25
N TRP A 108 -13.11 2.18 0.92
CA TRP A 108 -12.60 2.17 -0.44
C TRP A 108 -11.15 1.68 -0.45
N VAL A 109 -10.86 0.67 -1.27
CA VAL A 109 -9.52 0.13 -1.49
C VAL A 109 -9.25 0.04 -2.98
N GLU A 110 -8.05 0.42 -3.41
CA GLU A 110 -7.55 0.35 -4.79
C GLU A 110 -6.15 -0.30 -4.80
N GLY A 111 -5.76 -0.91 -5.93
CA GLY A 111 -4.51 -1.67 -6.04
C GLY A 111 -4.59 -3.08 -5.45
N GLY A 112 -3.45 -3.79 -5.34
CA GLY A 112 -3.44 -5.19 -4.89
C GLY A 112 -3.78 -6.23 -5.98
N HIS A 113 -3.40 -5.98 -7.23
CA HIS A 113 -3.65 -6.85 -8.39
C HIS A 113 -2.50 -6.75 -9.41
#